data_AF-A0A848U1R0-F1
#
_entry.id   AF-A0A848U1R0-F1
#
_cell.length_a   1.000
_cell.length_b   1.000
_cell.length_c   1.000
_cell.angle_alpha   90.00
_cell.angle_beta   90.00
_cell.angle_gamma   90.00
#
_symmetry.space_group_name_H-M   'P 1'
#
loop_
_entity.id
_entity.type
_entity.pdbx_description
1 polymer ?
#
loop_
_entity_poly.entity_id
_entity_poly.type
_entity_poly.pdbx_seq_one_letter_code
_entity_poly.pdbx_strand_id
1 'polypeptide(L)' 'MNKTFTVILIVLAILLIAYNVTLVNFNNPLEGNSIIALIGILASLCAIVLLLIFITSRKIKNKIEED' A
#
# COMPACT_ATOMS: atom_id res chain seq x y z
N MET A 1 -2.01 3.35 -17.57
CA MET A 1 -2.61 2.93 -16.28
C MET A 1 -4.05 3.40 -16.23
N ASN A 2 -4.95 2.43 -16.34
CA ASN A 2 -6.37 2.68 -16.40
C ASN A 2 -6.81 2.92 -14.94
N LYS A 3 -7.77 3.82 -14.70
CA LYS A 3 -8.22 4.14 -13.33
C LYS A 3 -8.58 2.88 -12.53
N THR A 4 -9.11 1.87 -13.22
CA THR A 4 -9.41 0.52 -12.72
C THR A 4 -8.20 -0.18 -12.09
N PHE A 5 -7.00 -0.06 -12.69
CA PHE A 5 -5.80 -0.74 -12.19
C PHE A 5 -5.37 -0.18 -10.83
N THR A 6 -5.41 1.14 -10.68
CA THR A 6 -5.14 1.81 -9.40
C THR A 6 -6.14 1.38 -8.33
N VAL A 7 -7.43 1.29 -8.67
CA VAL A 7 -8.48 0.84 -7.73
C VAL A 7 -8.23 -0.59 -7.29
N ILE A 8 -7.91 -1.50 -8.22
CA ILE A 8 -7.59 -2.90 -7.90
C ILE A 8 -6.40 -2.97 -6.94
N LEU A 9 -5.33 -2.22 -7.20
CA LEU A 9 -4.15 -2.21 -6.33
C LEU A 9 -4.44 -1.67 -4.93
N ILE A 10 -5.29 -0.64 -4.80
CA ILE A 10 -5.72 -0.11 -3.50
C ILE A 10 -6.52 -1.18 -2.74
N VAL A 11 -7.46 -1.87 -3.40
CA VAL A 11 -8.24 -2.94 -2.78
C VAL A 11 -7.32 -4.07 -2.29
N LEU A 12 -6.33 -4.46 -3.09
CA LEU A 12 -5.35 -5.48 -2.73
C LEU A 12 -4.49 -5.07 -1.53
N ALA A 13 -4.07 -3.80 -1.47
CA ALA A 13 -3.32 -3.26 -0.33
C ALA A 13 -4.15 -3.28 0.97
N ILE A 14 -5.44 -2.93 0.90
CA ILE A 14 -6.35 -3.00 2.05
C ILE A 14 -6.49 -4.45 2.54
N LEU A 15 -6.63 -5.41 1.62
CA LEU A 15 -6.74 -6.84 1.95
C LEU A 15 -5.48 -7.35 2.67
N LEU A 16 -4.31 -6.95 2.18
CA LEU A 16 -3.01 -7.29 2.78
C LEU A 16 -2.86 -6.69 4.18
N ILE A 17 -3.28 -5.44 4.38
CA ILE A 17 -3.27 -4.80 5.70
C ILE A 17 -4.18 -5.57 6.67
N ALA A 18 -5.40 -5.90 6.25
CA ALA A 18 -6.34 -6.65 7.09
C ALA A 18 -5.77 -8.02 7.51
N TYR A 19 -5.16 -8.75 6.57
CA TYR A 19 -4.51 -10.03 6.88
C TYR A 19 -3.34 -9.87 7.85
N ASN A 20 -2.45 -8.89 7.62
CA ASN A 20 -1.33 -8.66 8.52
C ASN A 20 -1.77 -8.21 9.92
N VAL A 21 -2.85 -7.42 10.05
CA VAL A 21 -3.42 -7.05 11.36
C VAL A 21 -3.91 -8.27 12.13
N THR A 22 -4.50 -9.28 11.45
CA THR A 22 -4.92 -10.52 12.12
C THR A 22 -3.75 -11.40 12.61
N LEU A 23 -2.55 -11.20 12.05
CA LEU A 23 -1.33 -11.91 12.44
C LEU A 23 -0.48 -11.17 13.47
N VAL A 24 -0.72 -9.87 13.69
CA VAL A 24 -0.01 -9.09 14.71
C VAL A 24 -0.42 -9.58 16.09
N ASN A 25 0.54 -10.15 16.82
CA ASN A 25 0.39 -10.40 18.24
C ASN A 25 0.94 -9.20 19.02
N PHE A 26 0.04 -8.35 19.52
CA PHE A 26 0.39 -7.11 20.25
C PHE A 26 1.09 -7.35 21.60
N ASN A 27 1.03 -8.58 22.14
CA ASN A 27 1.72 -8.92 23.38
C ASN A 27 3.22 -9.15 23.16
N ASN A 28 3.60 -9.77 22.04
CA ASN A 28 4.99 -10.01 21.64
C ASN A 28 5.20 -9.56 20.18
N PRO A 29 5.28 -8.23 19.92
CA PRO A 29 5.37 -7.69 18.57
C PRO A 29 6.69 -8.03 17.87
N LEU A 30 7.73 -8.40 18.63
CA LEU A 30 9.08 -8.66 18.15
C LEU A 30 9.49 -10.15 18.19
N GLU A 31 8.51 -11.06 18.30
CA GLU A 31 8.79 -12.50 18.28
C GLU A 31 7.96 -13.24 17.23
N GLY A 32 8.62 -14.18 16.55
CA GLY A 32 8.00 -15.07 15.57
C GLY A 32 7.23 -14.34 14.47
N ASN A 33 5.96 -14.73 14.31
CA ASN A 33 5.08 -14.23 13.24
C ASN A 33 4.72 -12.74 13.35
N SER A 34 4.91 -12.12 14.51
CA SER A 34 4.60 -10.69 14.71
C SER A 34 5.57 -9.76 13.95
N ILE A 35 6.85 -10.12 13.83
CA ILE A 35 7.82 -9.33 13.05
C ILE A 35 7.41 -9.32 11.58
N ILE A 36 7.01 -10.48 11.05
CA ILE A 36 6.57 -10.62 9.66
C ILE A 36 5.30 -9.80 9.43
N ALA A 37 4.36 -9.82 10.38
CA ALA A 37 3.15 -9.02 10.33
C ALA A 37 3.45 -7.50 10.36
N LEU A 38 4.42 -7.07 11.17
CA LEU A 38 4.86 -5.67 11.23
C LEU A 38 5.50 -5.21 9.91
N ILE A 39 6.37 -6.04 9.32
CA ILE A 39 6.97 -5.79 8.01
C ILE A 39 5.90 -5.74 6.93
N GLY A 40 4.89 -6.63 6.99
CA GLY A 40 3.79 -6.64 6.03
C GLY A 40 2.92 -5.39 6.10
N ILE A 41 2.67 -4.85 7.31
CA ILE A 41 1.99 -3.56 7.47
C ILE A 41 2.83 -2.43 6.86
N LEU A 42 4.13 -2.37 7.18
CA LEU A 42 5.04 -1.35 6.66
C LEU A 42 5.16 -1.39 5.13
N ALA A 43 5.28 -2.59 4.56
CA ALA A 43 5.33 -2.80 3.12
C ALA A 43 4.03 -2.37 2.44
N SER A 44 2.88 -2.69 3.03
CA SER A 44 1.57 -2.28 2.49
C SER A 44 1.38 -0.77 2.54
N LEU A 45 1.81 -0.12 3.63
CA LEU A 45 1.85 1.34 3.75
C LEU A 45 2.75 1.97 2.69
N CYS A 46 3.95 1.42 2.48
CA CYS A 46 4.87 1.88 1.45
C CYS A 46 4.27 1.76 0.04
N ALA A 47 3.59 0.66 -0.26
CA ALA A 47 2.93 0.45 -1.55
C ALA A 47 1.84 1.52 -1.82
N ILE A 48 1.05 1.89 -0.81
CA ILE A 48 0.04 2.95 -0.92
C ILE A 48 0.70 4.30 -1.22
N VAL A 49 1.80 4.63 -0.53
CA VAL A 49 2.54 5.88 -0.76
C VAL A 49 3.11 5.93 -2.18
N LEU A 50 3.73 4.86 -2.66
CA LEU A 50 4.24 4.78 -4.03
C LEU A 50 3.13 4.95 -5.08
N LEU A 51 1.96 4.35 -4.83
CA LEU A 51 0.77 4.54 -5.68
C LEU A 51 0.31 5.99 -5.71
N LEU A 52 0.23 6.66 -4.56
CA LEU A 52 -0.15 8.08 -4.48
C LEU A 52 0.83 8.98 -5.24
N ILE A 53 2.13 8.74 -5.08
CA ILE A 53 3.18 9.46 -5.82
C ILE A 53 3.01 9.23 -7.32
N PHE A 54 2.78 7.99 -7.74
CA PHE A 54 2.60 7.65 -9.15
C PHE A 54 1.37 8.33 -9.77
N ILE A 55 0.23 8.36 -9.06
CA ILE A 55 -0.98 9.05 -9.51
C ILE A 55 -0.70 10.56 -9.65
N THR A 56 -0.01 11.14 -8.68
CA THR A 56 0.36 12.57 -8.69
C THR A 56 1.29 12.90 -9.85
N SER A 57 2.33 12.10 -10.06
CA SER A 57 3.25 12.22 -11.19
C SER A 57 2.51 12.20 -12.54
N ARG A 58 1.54 11.29 -12.70
CA ARG A 58 0.69 11.24 -13.89
C ARG A 58 -0.24 12.45 -14.05
N LYS A 59 -0.81 12.96 -12.96
CA LYS A 59 -1.61 14.20 -13.00
C LYS A 59 -0.77 15.37 -13.50
N ILE A 60 0.47 15.48 -13.01
CA ILE A 60 1.41 16.51 -13.44
C ILE A 60 1.74 16.34 -14.92
N LYS A 61 2.08 15.12 -15.36
CA LYS A 61 2.38 14.84 -16.77
C LYS A 61 1.22 15.25 -17.69
N ASN A 62 -0.01 14.87 -17.36
CA ASN A 62 -1.19 15.25 -18.15
C ASN A 62 -1.41 16.76 -18.18
N LYS A 63 -1.16 17.45 -17.06
CA LYS A 63 -1.28 18.91 -16.98
C LYS A 63 -0.27 19.62 -17.88
N ILE A 64 0.96 19.11 -17.98
CA ILE A 64 2.03 19.66 -18.82
C ILE A 64 1.80 19.36 -20.30
N GLU A 65 1.14 18.25 -20.65
CA GLU A 65 0.81 17.90 -22.05
C GLU A 65 -0.41 18.66 -22.60
N GLU A 66 -1.20 19.31 -21.74
CA GLU A 66 -2.36 20.14 -22.14
C GLU A 66 -2.01 21.62 -22.38
N ASP A 67 -0.81 22.08 -21.99
CA ASP A 67 -0.24 23.41 -22.26
C ASP A 67 0.69 23.37 -23.50
#